data_AF-A0A2B2BRE3-F1
#
_entry.id   AF-A0A2B2BRE3-F1
#
_cell.length_a   1.000
_cell.length_b   1.000
_cell.length_c   1.000
_cell.angle_alpha   90.00
_cell.angle_beta   90.00
_cell.angle_gamma   90.00
#
_symmetry.space_group_name_H-M   'P 1'
#
loop_
_entity.id
_entity.type
_entity.pdbx_description
1 polymer ?
#
loop_
_entity_poly.entity_id
_entity_poly.type
_entity_poly.pdbx_seq_one_letter_code
_entity_poly.pdbx_strand_id
1 'polypeptide(L)'
;MIQNQQTIIFSPYMGIYDLVVPEDNLLRRFNNLVDFSFVYDELKDNYSQDNGRNSIDPIRMFKYLFLKTIFDLSDVDIVERSKYDMSFKYFLNMAPEEPVINPSSLTKFRKLRLIDISLLDMLINKTVEIAIEKEIIKSKSI
;
A
#
# COMPACT_ATOMS: atom_id res chain seq x y z
N MET A 1 -7.33 21.86 -2.48
CA MET A 1 -8.13 20.82 -1.78
C MET A 1 -7.60 19.49 -2.23
N ILE A 2 -7.26 18.60 -1.30
CA ILE A 2 -6.79 17.26 -1.65
C ILE A 2 -7.93 16.56 -2.38
N GLN A 3 -7.80 16.38 -3.68
CA GLN A 3 -8.74 15.51 -4.38
C GLN A 3 -8.38 14.09 -3.95
N ASN A 4 -9.25 13.49 -3.13
CA ASN A 4 -9.40 12.05 -3.03
C ASN A 4 -9.80 11.54 -4.41
N GLN A 5 -8.87 11.51 -5.36
CA GLN A 5 -9.03 10.72 -6.56
C GLN A 5 -8.88 9.27 -6.10
N GLN A 6 -9.96 8.73 -5.52
CA GLN A 6 -10.22 7.30 -5.62
C GLN A 6 -10.34 7.03 -7.12
N THR A 7 -9.20 6.78 -7.76
CA THR A 7 -9.15 6.36 -9.15
C THR A 7 -9.86 5.02 -9.19
N ILE A 8 -11.11 5.04 -9.66
CA ILE A 8 -11.85 3.82 -9.89
C ILE A 8 -11.08 3.08 -10.98
N ILE A 9 -10.46 1.96 -10.60
CA ILE A 9 -9.73 1.12 -11.54
C ILE A 9 -10.76 0.35 -12.35
N PHE A 10 -11.03 0.83 -13.56
CA PHE A 10 -11.90 0.14 -14.51
C PHE A 10 -11.08 -0.92 -15.25
N SER A 11 -11.10 -2.15 -14.73
CA SER A 11 -10.55 -3.32 -15.40
C SER A 11 -11.65 -4.39 -15.58
N PRO A 12 -11.76 -5.02 -16.76
CA PRO A 12 -12.68 -6.12 -16.98
C PRO A 12 -12.28 -7.38 -16.19
N TYR A 13 -11.05 -7.44 -15.66
CA TYR A 13 -10.50 -8.60 -14.97
C TYR A 13 -10.65 -8.53 -13.44
N MET A 14 -11.20 -7.44 -12.89
CA MET A 14 -11.33 -7.25 -11.43
C MET A 14 -12.00 -8.43 -10.72
N GLY A 15 -12.98 -9.07 -11.36
CA GLY A 15 -13.67 -10.24 -10.79
C GLY A 15 -12.77 -11.45 -10.52
N ILE A 16 -11.57 -11.51 -11.09
CA ILE A 16 -10.59 -12.57 -10.79
C ILE A 16 -10.19 -12.54 -9.32
N TYR A 17 -10.12 -11.36 -8.69
CA TYR A 17 -9.74 -11.25 -7.28
C TYR A 17 -10.70 -12.00 -6.35
N ASP A 18 -12.00 -11.99 -6.65
CA ASP A 18 -13.01 -12.73 -5.89
C ASP A 18 -12.88 -14.24 -6.03
N LEU A 19 -12.25 -14.71 -7.11
CA LEU A 19 -12.00 -16.13 -7.36
C LEU A 19 -10.69 -16.62 -6.72
N VAL A 20 -9.64 -15.78 -6.73
CA VAL A 20 -8.27 -16.23 -6.37
C VAL A 20 -7.76 -15.66 -5.04
N VAL A 21 -8.40 -14.63 -4.50
CA VAL A 21 -8.06 -14.02 -3.20
C VAL A 21 -9.27 -14.21 -2.26
N PRO A 22 -9.32 -15.30 -1.49
CA PRO A 22 -10.41 -15.57 -0.55
C PRO A 22 -10.63 -14.44 0.45
N GLU A 23 -11.86 -14.28 0.95
CA GLU A 23 -12.21 -13.22 1.93
C GLU A 23 -11.45 -13.33 3.26
N ASP A 24 -11.01 -14.52 3.63
CA ASP A 24 -10.20 -14.76 4.83
C ASP A 24 -8.69 -14.46 4.61
N ASN A 25 -8.28 -14.14 3.38
CA ASN A 25 -6.92 -13.73 3.08
C ASN A 25 -6.53 -12.48 3.89
N LEU A 26 -5.39 -12.56 4.57
CA LEU A 26 -4.91 -11.50 5.47
C LEU A 26 -4.83 -10.14 4.77
N LEU A 27 -4.26 -10.08 3.56
CA LEU A 27 -4.07 -8.83 2.83
C LEU A 27 -5.40 -8.27 2.31
N ARG A 28 -6.35 -9.12 1.92
CA ARG A 28 -7.71 -8.71 1.55
C ARG A 28 -8.45 -8.10 2.74
N ARG A 29 -8.39 -8.77 3.91
CA ARG A 29 -8.96 -8.23 5.16
C ARG A 29 -8.33 -6.89 5.54
N PHE A 30 -7.01 -6.78 5.44
CA PHE A 30 -6.28 -5.53 5.67
C PHE A 30 -6.76 -4.40 4.77
N ASN A 31 -6.86 -4.65 3.47
CA ASN A 31 -7.28 -3.64 2.50
C ASN A 31 -8.72 -3.14 2.74
N ASN A 32 -9.60 -4.02 3.21
CA ASN A 32 -11.02 -3.71 3.39
C ASN A 32 -11.33 -3.04 4.74
N LEU A 33 -10.53 -3.30 5.77
CA LEU A 33 -10.80 -2.86 7.14
C LEU A 33 -9.92 -1.70 7.60
N VAL A 34 -8.72 -1.54 7.02
CA VAL A 34 -7.82 -0.43 7.34
C VAL A 34 -8.07 0.70 6.36
N ASP A 35 -8.46 1.86 6.88
CA ASP A 35 -8.46 3.09 6.10
C ASP A 35 -7.04 3.66 6.05
N PHE A 36 -6.45 3.71 4.86
CA PHE A 36 -5.11 4.26 4.63
C PHE A 36 -5.13 5.76 4.30
N SER A 37 -6.28 6.43 4.38
CA SER A 37 -6.41 7.87 4.15
C SER A 37 -5.45 8.70 4.99
N PHE A 38 -5.14 8.27 6.22
CA PHE A 38 -4.18 8.95 7.10
C PHE A 38 -2.79 9.12 6.46
N VAL A 39 -2.38 8.23 5.55
CA VAL A 39 -1.08 8.33 4.86
C VAL A 39 -1.00 9.61 4.03
N TYR A 40 -2.13 10.06 3.46
CA TYR A 40 -2.18 11.35 2.77
C TYR A 40 -1.99 12.51 3.72
N ASP A 41 -2.62 12.48 4.89
CA ASP A 41 -2.53 13.55 5.87
C ASP A 41 -1.08 13.72 6.36
N GLU A 42 -0.41 12.61 6.66
CA GLU A 42 0.98 12.60 7.16
C GLU A 42 2.00 12.96 6.07
N LEU A 43 1.70 12.69 4.79
CA LEU A 43 2.60 12.98 3.67
C LEU A 43 2.28 14.27 2.93
N LYS A 44 1.23 15.00 3.31
CA LYS A 44 0.74 16.18 2.60
C LYS A 44 1.82 17.25 2.38
N ASP A 45 2.64 17.51 3.38
CA ASP A 45 3.69 18.53 3.32
C ASP A 45 4.86 18.09 2.44
N ASN A 46 5.10 16.78 2.36
CA ASN A 46 6.19 16.18 1.59
C ASN A 46 5.75 15.80 0.16
N TYR A 47 4.45 15.72 -0.11
CA TYR A 47 3.87 15.19 -1.34
C TYR A 47 2.99 16.26 -2.01
N SER A 48 3.61 17.05 -2.89
CA SER A 48 2.92 18.13 -3.62
C SER A 48 1.96 17.58 -4.68
N GLN A 49 0.73 18.11 -4.70
CA GLN A 49 -0.33 17.77 -5.67
C GLN A 49 -0.18 18.44 -7.04
N ASP A 50 0.56 19.54 -7.13
CA ASP A 50 0.54 20.43 -8.30
C ASP A 50 1.69 20.21 -9.30
N ASN A 51 2.51 19.16 -9.14
CA ASN A 51 3.75 19.01 -9.91
C ASN A 51 3.72 17.87 -10.94
N GLY A 52 3.20 18.16 -12.14
CA GLY A 52 3.57 17.46 -13.39
C GLY A 52 3.06 16.02 -13.52
N ARG A 53 3.81 15.16 -14.24
CA ARG A 53 3.44 13.77 -14.62
C ARG A 53 2.83 13.00 -13.44
N ASN A 54 1.77 12.22 -13.70
CA ASN A 54 1.09 11.36 -12.73
C ASN A 54 2.10 10.62 -11.83
N SER A 55 2.23 11.09 -10.60
CA SER A 55 3.05 10.43 -9.59
C SER A 55 2.28 9.22 -9.05
N ILE A 56 2.99 8.14 -8.71
CA ILE A 56 2.38 6.95 -8.13
C ILE A 56 1.75 7.34 -6.79
N ASP A 57 0.50 6.96 -6.59
CA ASP A 57 -0.28 7.23 -5.38
C ASP A 57 0.54 6.95 -4.10
N PRO A 58 0.62 7.91 -3.15
CA PRO A 58 1.42 7.75 -1.93
C PRO A 58 0.91 6.64 -1.02
N ILE A 59 -0.39 6.35 -0.98
CA ILE A 59 -0.93 5.17 -0.28
C ILE A 59 -0.37 3.91 -0.92
N ARG A 60 -0.39 3.80 -2.25
CA ARG A 60 0.17 2.62 -2.94
C ARG A 60 1.66 2.45 -2.62
N MET A 61 2.43 3.54 -2.63
CA MET A 61 3.85 3.50 -2.26
C MET A 61 4.06 3.08 -0.81
N PHE A 62 3.26 3.60 0.12
CA PHE A 62 3.29 3.17 1.51
C PHE A 62 2.93 1.68 1.65
N LYS A 63 1.89 1.20 0.97
CA LYS A 63 1.48 -0.21 1.00
C LYS A 63 2.57 -1.15 0.50
N TYR A 64 3.35 -0.75 -0.51
CA TYR A 64 4.55 -1.51 -0.91
C TYR A 64 5.57 -1.61 0.23
N LEU A 65 5.83 -0.51 0.94
CA LEU A 65 6.74 -0.51 2.10
C LEU A 65 6.17 -1.31 3.28
N PHE A 66 4.86 -1.27 3.47
CA PHE A 66 4.20 -2.07 4.50
C PHE A 66 4.32 -3.57 4.21
N LEU A 67 4.08 -4.00 2.97
CA LEU A 67 4.31 -5.38 2.54
C LEU A 67 5.77 -5.79 2.71
N LYS A 68 6.71 -4.90 2.35
CA LYS A 68 8.14 -5.10 2.56
C LYS A 68 8.45 -5.40 4.03
N THR A 69 7.87 -4.66 4.97
CA THR A 69 8.05 -4.87 6.42
C THR A 69 7.43 -6.16 6.91
N ILE A 70 6.21 -6.50 6.49
CA ILE A 70 5.52 -7.73 6.95
C ILE A 70 6.22 -9.00 6.45
N PHE A 71 6.66 -9.01 5.19
CA PHE A 71 7.22 -10.19 4.55
C PHE A 71 8.75 -10.23 4.56
N ASP A 72 9.41 -9.23 5.16
CA ASP A 72 10.86 -9.08 5.23
C ASP A 72 11.56 -9.23 3.86
N LEU A 73 11.11 -8.45 2.87
CA LEU A 73 11.58 -8.53 1.48
C LEU A 73 12.43 -7.32 1.05
N SER A 74 13.27 -7.51 0.03
CA SER A 74 13.96 -6.38 -0.62
C SER A 74 12.99 -5.58 -1.50
N ASP A 75 13.38 -4.36 -1.90
CA ASP A 75 12.58 -3.53 -2.82
C ASP A 75 12.38 -4.19 -4.19
N VAL A 76 13.36 -4.98 -4.63
CA VAL A 76 13.28 -5.70 -5.91
C VAL A 76 12.33 -6.88 -5.76
N ASP A 77 12.48 -7.65 -4.69
CA ASP A 77 11.68 -8.86 -4.47
C ASP A 77 10.20 -8.53 -4.22
N ILE A 78 9.91 -7.44 -3.51
CA ILE A 78 8.51 -7.03 -3.28
C ILE A 78 7.82 -6.62 -4.59
N VAL A 79 8.53 -5.88 -5.44
CA VAL A 79 8.02 -5.45 -6.74
C VAL A 79 7.87 -6.65 -7.69
N GLU A 80 8.85 -7.55 -7.70
CA GLU A 80 8.81 -8.77 -8.50
C GLU A 80 7.63 -9.65 -8.09
N ARG A 81 7.48 -9.92 -6.78
CA ARG A 81 6.37 -10.71 -6.24
C ARG A 81 5.01 -10.11 -6.57
N SER A 82 4.90 -8.78 -6.57
CA SER A 82 3.67 -8.07 -6.93
C SER A 82 3.28 -8.24 -8.40
N LYS A 83 4.15 -8.79 -9.27
CA LYS A 83 3.78 -9.09 -10.67
C LYS A 83 2.79 -10.25 -10.78
N TYR A 84 2.93 -11.25 -9.91
CA TYR A 84 2.20 -12.52 -10.02
C TYR A 84 1.38 -12.88 -8.78
N ASP A 85 1.71 -12.32 -7.61
CA ASP A 85 0.93 -12.55 -6.38
C ASP A 85 -0.33 -11.66 -6.40
N MET A 86 -1.49 -12.29 -6.68
CA MET A 86 -2.77 -11.58 -6.79
C MET A 86 -3.21 -10.97 -5.46
N SER A 87 -2.82 -11.55 -4.31
CA SER A 87 -3.12 -10.95 -3.01
C SER A 87 -2.37 -9.64 -2.79
N PHE A 88 -1.15 -9.54 -3.34
CA PHE A 88 -0.35 -8.31 -3.28
C PHE A 88 -0.95 -7.25 -4.20
N LYS A 89 -1.28 -7.61 -5.45
CA LYS A 89 -1.93 -6.66 -6.37
C LYS A 89 -3.26 -6.14 -5.82
N TYR A 90 -4.07 -7.02 -5.23
CA TYR A 90 -5.32 -6.62 -4.58
C TYR A 90 -5.08 -5.60 -3.46
N PHE A 91 -4.14 -5.91 -2.55
CA PHE A 91 -3.78 -4.99 -1.46
C PHE A 91 -3.28 -3.65 -1.97
N LEU A 92 -2.47 -3.64 -3.01
CA LEU A 92 -1.92 -2.44 -3.64
C LEU A 92 -2.95 -1.63 -4.45
N ASN A 93 -4.21 -2.09 -4.50
CA ASN A 93 -5.27 -1.52 -5.33
C ASN A 93 -4.78 -1.36 -6.78
N MET A 94 -4.40 -2.46 -7.41
CA MET A 94 -3.97 -2.52 -8.81
C MET A 94 -4.96 -3.33 -9.63
N ALA A 95 -5.04 -3.07 -10.93
CA ALA A 95 -5.73 -4.01 -11.82
C ALA A 95 -4.91 -5.31 -11.94
N PRO A 96 -5.54 -6.48 -12.16
CA PRO A 96 -4.83 -7.75 -12.37
C PRO A 96 -3.79 -7.68 -13.49
N GLU A 97 -4.08 -6.95 -14.56
CA GLU A 97 -3.23 -6.74 -15.73
C GLU A 97 -2.27 -5.55 -15.60
N GLU A 98 -2.41 -4.71 -14.57
CA GLU A 98 -1.60 -3.49 -14.41
C GLU A 98 -0.12 -3.86 -14.18
N PRO A 99 0.82 -3.21 -14.88
CA PRO A 99 2.24 -3.41 -14.63
C PRO A 99 2.65 -2.85 -13.27
N VAL A 100 3.60 -3.50 -12.61
CA VAL A 100 4.16 -3.03 -11.34
C VAL A 100 5.08 -1.83 -11.55
N ILE A 101 5.30 -1.10 -10.46
CA ILE A 101 6.23 0.03 -10.42
C ILE A 101 7.68 -0.41 -10.69
N ASN A 102 8.55 0.55 -11.00
CA ASN A 102 9.99 0.29 -10.98
C ASN A 102 10.49 0.23 -9.52
N PRO A 103 11.34 -0.74 -9.12
CA PRO A 103 11.88 -0.80 -7.75
C PRO A 103 12.56 0.48 -7.28
N SER A 104 13.20 1.22 -8.18
CA SER A 104 13.83 2.51 -7.87
C SER A 104 12.84 3.58 -7.40
N SER A 105 11.55 3.46 -7.75
CA SER A 105 10.49 4.35 -7.26
C SER A 105 10.34 4.26 -5.74
N LEU A 106 10.48 3.07 -5.14
CA LEU A 106 10.42 2.90 -3.68
C LEU A 106 11.61 3.58 -2.99
N THR A 107 12.80 3.45 -3.57
CA THR A 107 13.99 4.15 -3.07
C THR A 107 13.83 5.67 -3.15
N LYS A 108 13.30 6.18 -4.28
CA LYS A 108 13.03 7.61 -4.46
C LYS A 108 11.96 8.12 -3.49
N PHE A 109 10.90 7.33 -3.28
CA PHE A 109 9.85 7.67 -2.33
C PHE A 109 10.39 7.78 -0.90
N ARG A 110 11.18 6.81 -0.43
CA ARG A 110 11.79 6.92 0.90
C ARG A 110 12.68 8.16 1.01
N LYS A 111 13.62 8.36 0.08
CA LYS A 111 14.58 9.48 0.16
C LYS A 111 13.94 10.86 0.07
N LEU A 112 12.88 11.02 -0.74
CA LEU A 112 12.31 12.34 -1.02
C LEU A 112 11.06 12.66 -0.22
N ARG A 113 10.36 11.63 0.28
CA ARG A 113 9.03 11.78 0.92
C ARG A 113 8.99 11.26 2.35
N LEU A 114 9.85 10.31 2.70
CA LEU A 114 10.04 9.79 4.06
C LEU A 114 11.43 10.19 4.57
N ILE A 115 11.64 11.50 4.67
CA ILE A 115 12.95 12.07 5.03
C ILE A 115 13.33 11.68 6.47
N ASP A 116 12.33 11.52 7.34
CA ASP A 116 12.51 11.01 8.68
C ASP A 116 12.19 9.51 8.73
N ILE A 117 13.17 8.70 9.15
CA ILE A 117 13.01 7.26 9.37
C ILE A 117 11.89 7.00 10.37
N SER A 118 11.71 7.89 11.36
CA SER A 118 10.65 7.79 12.36
C SER A 118 9.24 7.83 11.76
N LEU A 119 9.06 8.48 10.60
CA LEU A 119 7.76 8.63 9.97
C LEU A 119 7.26 7.30 9.40
N LEU A 120 8.15 6.50 8.80
CA LEU A 120 7.76 5.18 8.29
C LEU A 120 7.33 4.26 9.43
N ASP A 121 8.10 4.22 10.51
CA ASP A 121 7.78 3.41 11.69
C ASP A 121 6.48 3.86 12.32
N MET A 122 6.24 5.17 12.42
CA MET A 122 4.99 5.74 12.92
C MET A 122 3.78 5.31 12.06
N LEU A 123 3.89 5.39 10.72
CA LEU A 123 2.83 4.98 9.82
C LEU A 123 2.54 3.47 9.91
N ILE A 124 3.58 2.65 10.04
CA ILE A 124 3.45 1.20 10.22
C ILE A 124 2.77 0.90 11.57
N ASN A 125 3.20 1.55 12.65
CA ASN A 125 2.60 1.37 13.98
C ASN A 125 1.13 1.74 13.98
N LYS A 126 0.77 2.89 13.39
CA LYS A 126 -0.63 3.33 13.23
C LYS A 126 -1.45 2.32 12.42
N THR A 127 -0.86 1.73 11.37
CA THR A 127 -1.51 0.66 10.59
C THR A 127 -1.77 -0.59 11.44
N VAL A 128 -0.79 -0.99 12.26
CA VAL A 128 -0.89 -2.15 13.15
C VAL A 128 -1.91 -1.91 14.26
N GLU A 129 -1.94 -0.72 14.87
CA GLU A 129 -2.93 -0.31 15.87
C GLU A 129 -4.34 -0.42 15.31
N ILE A 130 -4.61 0.15 14.13
CA ILE A 130 -5.91 0.03 13.45
C ILE A 130 -6.24 -1.44 13.17
N ALA A 131 -5.26 -2.25 12.75
CA ALA A 131 -5.48 -3.67 12.48
C ALA A 131 -5.80 -4.49 13.74
N ILE A 132 -5.27 -4.10 14.90
CA ILE A 132 -5.59 -4.69 16.21
C ILE A 132 -7.01 -4.27 16.64
N GLU A 133 -7.35 -2.98 16.54
CA GLU A 133 -8.69 -2.46 16.85
C GLU A 133 -9.79 -3.13 16.01
N LYS A 134 -9.47 -3.46 14.76
CA LYS A 134 -10.37 -4.15 13.81
C LYS A 134 -10.31 -5.68 13.91
N GLU A 135 -9.60 -6.24 14.89
CA GLU A 135 -9.43 -7.68 15.12
C GLU A 135 -8.91 -8.46 13.88
N ILE A 136 -8.14 -7.79 13.03
CA ILE A 136 -7.47 -8.41 11.88
C ILE A 136 -6.30 -9.25 12.38
N ILE A 137 -5.53 -8.66 13.29
CA ILE A 137 -4.43 -9.30 14.01
C ILE A 137 -4.86 -9.45 15.47
N LYS A 138 -4.73 -10.65 16.01
CA LYS A 138 -4.86 -10.85 17.46
C LYS A 138 -3.60 -10.27 18.11
N SER A 139 -3.77 -9.35 19.06
CA SER A 139 -2.71 -8.91 19.95
C SER A 139 -2.02 -10.15 20.54
N LYS A 140 -0.84 -10.47 20.04
CA LYS A 140 0.12 -11.26 20.81
C LYS A 140 0.85 -10.24 21.65
N SER A 141 0.31 -9.98 22.84
CA SER A 141 1.13 -9.46 23.93
C SER A 141 2.39 -10.33 23.99
N ILE A 142 3.55 -9.70 23.84
CA ILE A 142 4.79 -10.22 24.42
C ILE A 142 4.64 -10.09 25.94
#